data_AF-A0A084G3V3-F1
#
_entry.id   AF-A0A084G3V3-F1
#
_cell.length_a   1.000
_cell.length_b   1.000
_cell.length_c   1.000
_cell.angle_alpha   90.00
_cell.angle_beta   90.00
_cell.angle_gamma   90.00
#
_symmetry.space_group_name_H-M   'P 1'
#
loop_
_entity.id
_entity.type
_entity.pdbx_description
1 polymer ?
#
loop_
_entity_poly.entity_id
_entity_poly.type
_entity_poly.pdbx_seq_one_letter_code
_entity_poly.pdbx_strand_id
1 'polypeptide(L)'
;MHLNSRVHRGDQISCPFCQRSFVSATGVTHHLESGSCPEAPNLDREKIYRAVRSRDPQGSITKKLLEWNGPSQYTVTDRSWNGYGFECYFCHREFDRLQSLNQHVNSPAHQQNLYHCPNRGCGLDFKTLASTINHLESESCGFMRFEAVQRNMGDLISSNRRLTF
;
A
#
# COMPACT_ATOMS: atom_id res chain seq x y z
N MET A 1 8.52 9.82 -18.42
CA MET A 1 8.80 8.59 -19.19
C MET A 1 8.77 7.42 -18.23
N HIS A 2 7.78 6.52 -18.33
CA HIS A 2 7.68 5.33 -17.48
C HIS A 2 8.54 4.20 -18.07
N LEU A 3 9.76 4.06 -17.55
CA LEU A 3 10.70 2.98 -17.92
C LEU A 3 10.27 1.58 -17.43
N ASN A 4 9.12 1.47 -16.75
CA ASN A 4 8.57 0.22 -16.21
C ASN A 4 7.36 -0.27 -17.04
N SER A 5 7.28 0.08 -18.32
CA SER A 5 6.22 -0.39 -19.20
C SER A 5 6.41 -1.88 -19.55
N ARG A 6 5.29 -2.59 -19.76
CA ARG A 6 5.06 -4.03 -20.09
C ARG A 6 6.09 -4.77 -20.97
N VAL A 7 7.03 -4.08 -21.58
CA VAL A 7 7.86 -4.56 -22.68
C VAL A 7 9.12 -5.32 -22.20
N HIS A 8 9.51 -5.27 -20.91
CA HIS A 8 10.86 -5.69 -20.53
C HIS A 8 11.11 -6.76 -19.44
N ARG A 9 10.18 -7.32 -18.65
CA ARG A 9 10.59 -8.39 -17.69
C ARG A 9 9.50 -9.37 -17.25
N GLY A 10 9.48 -10.54 -17.91
CA GLY A 10 9.83 -11.85 -17.33
C GLY A 10 8.99 -12.44 -16.20
N ASP A 11 9.04 -11.86 -15.00
CA ASP A 11 8.62 -12.59 -13.80
C ASP A 11 7.31 -12.03 -13.25
N GLN A 12 6.25 -12.83 -13.39
CA GLN A 12 4.97 -12.57 -12.75
C GLN A 12 5.04 -13.00 -11.29
N ILE A 13 4.61 -12.12 -10.38
CA ILE A 13 4.45 -12.47 -8.97
C ILE A 13 3.01 -12.91 -8.75
N SER A 14 2.82 -14.14 -8.29
CA SER A 14 1.50 -14.67 -7.95
C SER A 14 1.10 -14.31 -6.52
N CYS A 15 -0.17 -13.95 -6.34
CA CYS A 15 -0.76 -13.88 -5.01
C CYS A 15 -0.72 -15.28 -4.36
N PRO A 16 -0.21 -15.43 -3.13
CA PRO A 16 -0.08 -16.75 -2.49
C PRO A 16 -1.44 -17.36 -2.10
N PHE A 17 -2.50 -16.56 -2.09
CA PHE A 17 -3.85 -17.01 -1.70
C PHE A 17 -4.69 -17.37 -2.92
N CYS A 18 -4.87 -16.43 -3.86
CA CYS A 18 -5.75 -16.61 -5.02
C CYS A 18 -5.02 -16.97 -6.32
N GLN A 19 -3.68 -17.09 -6.29
CA GLN A 19 -2.83 -17.43 -7.44
C GLN A 19 -2.91 -16.48 -8.63
N ARG A 20 -3.60 -15.33 -8.50
CA ARG A 20 -3.62 -14.29 -9.53
C ARG A 20 -2.22 -13.71 -9.74
N SER A 21 -1.81 -13.60 -11.00
CA SER A 21 -0.53 -12.99 -11.38
C SER A 21 -0.57 -11.46 -11.38
N PHE A 22 0.52 -10.87 -10.92
CA PHE A 22 0.77 -9.43 -10.93
C PHE A 22 2.12 -9.13 -11.58
N VAL A 23 2.24 -7.94 -12.17
CA VAL A 23 3.45 -7.48 -12.85
C VAL A 23 4.52 -6.92 -11.91
N SER A 24 4.18 -6.70 -10.64
CA SER A 24 5.13 -6.23 -9.62
C SER A 24 4.68 -6.56 -8.20
N ALA A 25 5.63 -6.49 -7.27
CA ALA A 25 5.39 -6.64 -5.84
C ALA A 25 4.42 -5.56 -5.29
N THR A 26 4.50 -4.33 -5.81
CA THR A 26 3.48 -3.30 -5.52
C THR A 26 2.07 -3.77 -5.88
N GLY A 27 1.90 -4.41 -7.05
CA GLY A 27 0.59 -4.86 -7.53
C GLY A 27 -0.04 -5.91 -6.60
N VAL A 28 0.70 -6.97 -6.26
CA VAL A 28 0.21 -8.01 -5.34
C VAL A 28 -0.01 -7.44 -3.93
N THR A 29 0.87 -6.56 -3.45
CA THR A 29 0.72 -5.95 -2.12
C THR A 29 -0.52 -5.08 -2.05
N HIS A 30 -0.76 -4.25 -3.08
CA HIS A 30 -1.95 -3.42 -3.16
C HIS A 30 -3.22 -4.26 -3.14
N HIS A 31 -3.27 -5.34 -3.93
CA HIS A 31 -4.38 -6.29 -3.98
C HIS A 31 -4.74 -6.88 -2.61
N LEU A 32 -3.74 -7.17 -1.77
CA LEU A 32 -3.94 -7.68 -0.42
C LEU A 32 -4.30 -6.55 0.56
N GLU A 33 -3.65 -5.40 0.51
CA GLU A 33 -3.94 -4.27 1.42
C GLU A 33 -5.33 -3.66 1.20
N SER A 34 -5.86 -3.72 -0.02
CA SER A 34 -7.20 -3.24 -0.37
C SER A 34 -8.31 -4.26 -0.06
N GLY A 35 -7.98 -5.43 0.49
CA GLY A 35 -8.96 -6.51 0.72
C GLY A 35 -9.58 -7.05 -0.57
N SER A 36 -8.92 -6.89 -1.72
CA SER A 36 -9.46 -7.31 -3.02
C SER A 36 -9.24 -8.79 -3.33
N CYS A 37 -8.60 -9.54 -2.43
CA CYS A 37 -8.35 -10.97 -2.58
C CYS A 37 -9.56 -11.80 -2.13
N PRO A 38 -10.23 -12.54 -3.04
CA PRO A 38 -11.40 -13.35 -2.66
C PRO A 38 -11.03 -14.49 -1.71
N GLU A 39 -9.82 -15.05 -1.86
CA GLU A 39 -9.29 -16.13 -1.02
C GLU A 39 -8.64 -15.63 0.28
N ALA A 40 -8.59 -14.32 0.49
CA ALA A 40 -8.09 -13.69 1.72
C ALA A 40 -8.93 -12.47 2.10
N PRO A 41 -10.26 -12.63 2.29
CA PRO A 41 -11.20 -11.51 2.47
C PRO A 41 -10.96 -10.76 3.78
N ASN A 42 -10.31 -11.43 4.72
CA ASN A 42 -9.96 -10.88 6.02
C ASN A 42 -8.57 -10.24 6.03
N LEU A 43 -7.80 -10.29 4.94
CA LEU A 43 -6.48 -9.64 4.90
C LEU A 43 -6.65 -8.21 4.42
N ASP A 44 -6.15 -7.26 5.21
CA ASP A 44 -6.26 -5.83 4.95
C ASP A 44 -4.94 -5.12 5.32
N ARG A 45 -4.92 -3.80 5.08
CA ARG A 45 -3.80 -2.92 5.45
C ARG A 45 -3.34 -3.09 6.91
N GLU A 46 -4.26 -3.27 7.85
CA GLU A 46 -3.90 -3.37 9.27
C GLU A 46 -3.20 -4.68 9.58
N LYS A 47 -3.75 -5.81 9.12
CA LYS A 47 -3.13 -7.11 9.34
C LYS A 47 -1.79 -7.23 8.64
N ILE A 48 -1.67 -6.66 7.44
CA ILE A 48 -0.39 -6.55 6.74
C ILE A 48 0.59 -5.71 7.55
N TYR A 49 0.19 -4.55 8.05
CA TYR A 49 1.05 -3.72 8.90
C TYR A 49 1.52 -4.45 10.15
N ARG A 50 0.62 -5.10 10.90
CA ARG A 50 0.99 -5.89 12.08
C ARG A 50 1.99 -6.99 11.73
N ALA A 51 1.78 -7.68 10.61
CA ALA A 51 2.65 -8.74 10.13
C ALA A 51 4.02 -8.22 9.66
N VAL A 52 4.11 -7.03 9.09
CA VAL A 52 5.39 -6.40 8.74
C VAL A 52 6.09 -5.89 9.99
N ARG A 53 5.36 -5.24 10.90
CA ARG A 53 5.91 -4.69 12.15
C ARG A 53 6.50 -5.78 13.05
N SER A 54 5.86 -6.95 13.13
CA SER A 54 6.41 -8.09 13.89
C SER A 54 7.74 -8.61 13.33
N ARG A 55 7.99 -8.39 12.03
CA ARG A 55 9.24 -8.73 11.34
C ARG A 55 10.25 -7.59 11.29
N ASP A 56 9.84 -6.38 11.69
CA ASP A 56 10.64 -5.16 11.73
C ASP A 56 10.78 -4.62 13.17
N PRO A 57 11.47 -5.36 14.07
CA PRO A 57 11.61 -4.96 15.47
C PRO A 57 12.40 -3.66 15.66
N GLN A 58 13.28 -3.34 14.72
CA GLN A 58 14.10 -2.12 14.75
C GLN A 58 13.37 -0.90 14.16
N GLY A 59 12.23 -1.10 13.49
CA GLY A 59 11.50 -0.03 12.83
C GLY A 59 12.26 0.55 11.64
N SER A 60 12.93 -0.29 10.86
CA SER A 60 13.65 0.11 9.65
C SER A 60 12.73 0.63 8.55
N ILE A 61 11.46 0.18 8.53
CA ILE A 61 10.45 0.67 7.59
C ILE A 61 9.17 1.08 8.32
N THR A 62 8.80 0.34 9.36
CA THR A 62 7.55 0.58 10.10
C THR A 62 7.72 1.65 11.17
N LYS A 63 6.73 2.52 11.30
CA LYS A 63 6.69 3.53 12.38
C LYS A 63 6.12 2.93 13.66
N LYS A 64 6.68 3.27 14.82
CA LYS A 64 6.07 2.91 16.11
C LYS A 64 4.92 3.89 16.38
N LEU A 65 3.68 3.43 16.27
CA LEU A 65 2.52 4.26 16.59
C LEU A 65 2.12 4.08 18.04
N LEU A 66 1.89 5.20 18.74
CA LEU A 66 1.50 5.24 20.15
C LEU A 66 -0.01 5.00 20.33
N GLU A 67 -0.82 5.43 19.37
CA GLU A 67 -2.26 5.21 19.30
C GLU A 67 -2.66 4.86 17.87
N TRP A 68 -3.39 3.74 17.70
CA TRP A 68 -3.97 3.35 16.42
C TRP A 68 -5.49 3.34 16.54
N ASN A 69 -6.14 4.30 15.88
CA ASN A 69 -7.58 4.22 15.65
C ASN A 69 -7.78 3.32 14.42
N GLY A 70 -8.51 2.22 14.60
CA GLY A 70 -8.76 1.18 13.60
C GLY A 70 -9.38 1.74 12.30
N PRO A 71 -9.57 0.88 11.27
CA PRO A 71 -10.16 1.30 10.01
C PRO A 71 -11.53 1.92 10.25
N SER A 72 -11.65 3.23 9.99
CA SER A 72 -12.93 3.91 9.98
C SER A 72 -13.59 3.65 8.63
N GLN A 73 -14.65 2.85 8.63
CA GLN A 73 -15.51 2.73 7.45
C GLN A 73 -16.46 3.92 7.42
N TYR A 74 -16.37 4.71 6.36
CA TYR A 74 -17.22 5.87 6.16
C TYR A 74 -18.26 5.55 5.09
N THR A 75 -19.51 5.85 5.40
CA THR A 75 -20.61 5.78 4.42
C THR A 75 -20.87 7.18 3.89
N VAL A 76 -20.66 7.37 2.59
CA VAL A 76 -20.97 8.61 1.90
C VAL A 76 -22.38 8.51 1.31
N THR A 77 -23.15 9.60 1.37
CA THR A 77 -24.50 9.69 0.80
C THR A 77 -24.56 10.87 -0.18
N ASP A 78 -25.65 10.96 -0.94
CA ASP A 78 -25.90 12.05 -1.91
C ASP A 78 -25.87 13.46 -1.26
N ARG A 79 -25.97 13.54 0.07
CA ARG A 79 -25.81 14.78 0.84
C ARG A 79 -24.41 15.42 0.72
N SER A 80 -23.43 14.68 0.20
CA SER A 80 -22.09 15.21 -0.10
C SER A 80 -22.02 16.03 -1.39
N TRP A 81 -23.11 16.14 -2.15
CA TRP A 81 -23.18 17.00 -3.33
C TRP A 81 -23.22 18.48 -2.93
N ASN A 82 -22.25 19.27 -3.40
CA ASN A 82 -22.14 20.69 -3.07
C ASN A 82 -22.69 21.65 -4.15
N GLY A 83 -23.24 21.10 -5.25
CA GLY A 83 -23.69 21.87 -6.42
C GLY A 83 -22.78 21.70 -7.64
N TYR A 84 -21.52 21.33 -7.44
CA TYR A 84 -20.52 21.16 -8.50
C TYR A 84 -20.00 19.71 -8.57
N GLY A 85 -19.86 19.06 -7.42
CA GLY A 85 -19.38 17.68 -7.30
C GLY A 85 -19.74 17.05 -5.95
N PHE A 86 -19.41 15.77 -5.81
CA PHE A 86 -19.42 15.09 -4.50
C PHE A 86 -18.12 15.43 -3.76
N GLU A 87 -18.23 16.11 -2.62
CA GLU A 87 -17.08 16.67 -1.90
C GLU A 87 -16.69 15.82 -0.68
N CYS A 88 -15.38 15.58 -0.51
CA CYS A 88 -14.83 14.96 0.68
C CYS A 88 -14.73 15.95 1.85
N TYR A 89 -15.47 15.73 2.93
CA TYR A 89 -15.42 16.59 4.12
C TYR A 89 -14.07 16.64 4.84
N PHE A 90 -13.16 15.67 4.61
CA PHE A 90 -11.85 15.66 5.26
C PHE A 90 -10.79 16.48 4.51
N CYS A 91 -10.94 16.67 3.20
CA CYS A 91 -9.90 17.30 2.37
C CYS A 91 -10.43 18.24 1.28
N HIS A 92 -11.75 18.41 1.18
CA HIS A 92 -12.44 19.24 0.20
C HIS A 92 -12.17 18.88 -1.27
N ARG A 93 -11.71 17.64 -1.52
CA ARG A 93 -11.56 17.14 -2.88
C ARG A 93 -12.92 16.76 -3.46
N GLU A 94 -13.16 17.22 -4.68
CA GLU A 94 -14.40 16.97 -5.42
C GLU A 94 -14.27 15.77 -6.35
N PHE A 95 -15.38 15.06 -6.53
CA PHE A 95 -15.51 13.89 -7.38
C PHE A 95 -16.80 13.96 -8.19
N ASP A 96 -16.74 13.53 -9.46
CA ASP A 96 -17.92 13.55 -10.36
C ASP A 96 -18.95 12.46 -10.03
N ARG A 97 -18.60 11.49 -9.19
CA ARG A 97 -19.45 10.33 -8.84
C ARG A 97 -19.38 10.02 -7.36
N LEU A 98 -20.54 9.74 -6.75
CA LEU A 98 -20.64 9.32 -5.34
C LEU A 98 -19.77 8.11 -5.04
N GLN A 99 -19.71 7.13 -5.95
CA GLN A 99 -18.88 5.93 -5.80
C GLN A 99 -17.38 6.27 -5.70
N SER A 100 -16.92 7.26 -6.44
CA SER A 100 -15.52 7.71 -6.41
C SER A 100 -15.19 8.38 -5.07
N LEU A 101 -16.10 9.22 -4.56
CA LEU A 101 -15.95 9.78 -3.21
C LEU A 101 -15.99 8.68 -2.14
N ASN A 102 -16.90 7.72 -2.25
CA ASN A 102 -16.99 6.59 -1.32
C ASN A 102 -15.70 5.75 -1.31
N GLN A 103 -15.10 5.51 -2.47
CA GLN A 103 -13.79 4.86 -2.56
C GLN A 103 -12.69 5.73 -1.93
N HIS A 104 -12.71 7.04 -2.15
CA HIS A 104 -11.71 7.96 -1.60
C HIS A 104 -11.71 7.97 -0.06
N VAL A 105 -12.87 8.15 0.58
CA VAL A 105 -12.95 8.24 2.05
C VAL A 105 -12.61 6.93 2.74
N ASN A 106 -12.89 5.79 2.09
CA ASN A 106 -12.53 4.46 2.58
C ASN A 106 -11.12 4.03 2.16
N SER A 107 -10.43 4.82 1.35
CA SER A 107 -9.03 4.61 1.04
C SER A 107 -8.13 5.09 2.18
N PRO A 108 -6.84 4.75 2.16
CA PRO A 108 -5.88 5.27 3.12
C PRO A 108 -5.67 6.79 3.03
N ALA A 109 -6.35 7.55 2.17
CA ALA A 109 -6.11 8.98 1.95
C ALA A 109 -6.00 9.82 3.25
N HIS A 110 -6.85 9.54 4.25
CA HIS A 110 -6.89 10.25 5.53
C HIS A 110 -6.28 9.46 6.69
N GLN A 111 -5.67 8.32 6.42
CA GLN A 111 -5.05 7.49 7.44
C GLN A 111 -3.62 7.97 7.74
N GLN A 112 -3.12 7.66 8.92
CA GLN A 112 -1.75 8.00 9.29
C GLN A 112 -0.71 7.23 8.47
N ASN A 113 0.47 7.83 8.30
CA ASN A 113 1.61 7.19 7.66
C ASN A 113 2.12 6.06 8.56
N LEU A 114 2.14 4.85 8.04
CA LEU A 114 2.57 3.64 8.74
C LEU A 114 4.04 3.28 8.47
N TYR A 115 4.53 3.72 7.33
CA TYR A 115 5.81 3.33 6.79
C TYR A 115 6.64 4.57 6.49
N HIS A 116 7.95 4.39 6.47
CA HIS A 116 8.92 5.37 6.01
C HIS A 116 9.97 4.69 5.14
N CYS A 117 10.65 5.49 4.33
CA CYS A 117 11.77 4.99 3.55
C CYS A 117 12.95 4.67 4.50
N PRO A 118 13.56 3.46 4.41
CA PRO A 118 14.74 3.10 5.21
C PRO A 118 15.98 3.95 4.85
N ASN A 119 16.00 4.60 3.68
CA ASN A 119 17.04 5.56 3.35
C ASN A 119 16.89 6.83 4.20
N ARG A 120 17.82 7.03 5.13
CA ARG A 120 17.88 8.22 6.01
C ARG A 120 17.97 9.54 5.24
N GLY A 121 18.51 9.54 4.02
CA GLY A 121 18.56 10.72 3.16
C GLY A 121 17.27 11.01 2.39
N CYS A 122 16.32 10.06 2.35
CA CYS A 122 15.05 10.21 1.65
C CYS A 122 13.96 10.80 2.55
N GLY A 123 13.75 10.20 3.73
CA GLY A 123 12.78 10.69 4.72
C GLY A 123 11.31 10.65 4.30
N LEU A 124 10.96 10.07 3.14
CA LEU A 124 9.58 9.97 2.69
C LEU A 124 8.76 8.99 3.53
N ASP A 125 7.50 9.35 3.72
CA ASP A 125 6.53 8.58 4.50
C ASP A 125 5.38 8.07 3.64
N PHE A 126 4.85 6.91 4.01
CA PHE A 126 3.81 6.24 3.26
C PHE A 126 2.70 5.71 4.16
N LYS A 127 1.48 5.76 3.65
CA LYS A 127 0.30 5.21 4.31
C LYS A 127 0.22 3.70 4.10
N THR A 128 0.69 3.16 2.99
CA THR A 128 0.57 1.74 2.65
C THR A 128 1.93 1.11 2.36
N LEU A 129 2.00 -0.21 2.52
CA LEU A 129 3.18 -0.97 2.14
C LEU A 129 3.37 -0.92 0.63
N ALA A 130 2.28 -1.03 -0.15
CA ALA A 130 2.31 -0.95 -1.61
C ALA A 130 2.94 0.36 -2.11
N SER A 131 2.61 1.51 -1.48
CA SER A 131 3.23 2.80 -1.83
C SER A 131 4.71 2.85 -1.46
N THR A 132 5.10 2.24 -0.35
CA THR A 132 6.51 2.13 0.07
C THR A 132 7.30 1.28 -0.91
N ILE A 133 6.76 0.12 -1.30
CA ILE A 133 7.37 -0.77 -2.29
C ILE A 133 7.45 -0.06 -3.65
N ASN A 134 6.40 0.63 -4.07
CA ASN A 134 6.40 1.35 -5.35
C ASN A 134 7.50 2.42 -5.39
N HIS A 135 7.69 3.13 -4.27
CA HIS A 135 8.78 4.08 -4.13
C HIS A 135 10.14 3.40 -4.27
N LEU A 136 10.36 2.25 -3.64
CA LEU A 136 11.61 1.49 -3.75
C LEU A 136 11.80 0.88 -5.15
N GLU A 137 10.74 0.36 -5.77
CA GLU A 137 10.71 -0.17 -7.15
C GLU A 137 11.04 0.91 -8.18
N SER A 138 10.67 2.16 -7.93
CA SER A 138 11.00 3.28 -8.81
C SER A 138 12.47 3.70 -8.78
N GLU A 139 13.25 3.15 -7.85
CA GLU A 139 14.65 3.51 -7.57
C GLU A 139 14.87 5.00 -7.27
N SER A 140 13.80 5.77 -7.04
CA SER A 140 13.83 7.23 -6.89
C SER A 140 14.68 7.73 -5.72
N CYS A 141 14.89 6.91 -4.70
CA CYS A 141 15.73 7.24 -3.54
C CYS A 141 17.10 6.53 -3.54
N GLY A 142 17.42 5.73 -4.55
CA GLY A 142 18.70 5.02 -4.65
C GLY A 142 18.99 3.97 -3.55
N PHE A 143 18.01 3.61 -2.72
CA PHE A 143 18.21 2.69 -1.59
C PHE A 143 18.38 1.22 -2.03
N MET A 144 17.52 0.79 -2.95
CA MET A 144 17.51 -0.57 -3.50
C MET A 144 17.19 -0.53 -4.98
N ARG A 145 17.66 -1.53 -5.72
CA ARG A 145 17.31 -1.74 -7.13
C ARG A 145 15.98 -2.48 -7.25
N PHE A 146 15.24 -2.26 -8.33
CA PHE A 146 13.95 -2.88 -8.62
C PHE A 146 13.97 -4.40 -8.42
N GLU A 147 14.96 -5.10 -8.97
CA GLU A 147 15.08 -6.56 -8.87
C GLU A 147 15.34 -7.07 -7.44
N ALA A 148 16.02 -6.28 -6.61
CA ALA A 148 16.20 -6.62 -5.20
C ALA A 148 14.87 -6.50 -4.44
N VAL A 149 14.06 -5.48 -4.76
CA VAL A 149 12.73 -5.30 -4.16
C VAL A 149 11.79 -6.44 -4.55
N GLN A 150 11.75 -6.83 -5.83
CA GLN A 150 10.90 -7.95 -6.29
C GLN A 150 11.23 -9.26 -5.56
N ARG A 151 12.53 -9.61 -5.46
CA ARG A 151 12.98 -10.86 -4.81
C ARG A 151 12.67 -10.90 -3.32
N ASN A 152 13.02 -9.83 -2.59
CA ASN A 152 12.79 -9.75 -1.15
C ASN A 152 11.29 -9.76 -0.79
N MET A 153 10.42 -9.26 -1.69
CA MET A 153 8.97 -9.31 -1.48
C MET A 153 8.38 -10.71 -1.64
N GLY A 154 8.90 -11.52 -2.56
CA GLY A 154 8.55 -12.95 -2.63
C GLY A 154 8.78 -13.65 -1.28
N ASP A 155 9.92 -13.36 -0.64
CA ASP A 155 10.27 -13.91 0.67
C ASP A 155 9.39 -13.35 1.81
N LEU A 156 8.99 -12.09 1.75
CA LEU A 156 8.11 -11.48 2.76
C LEU A 156 6.68 -12.04 2.75
N ILE A 157 6.22 -12.41 1.56
CA ILE A 157 4.89 -12.97 1.34
C ILE A 157 4.88 -14.48 1.60
N SER A 158 6.01 -15.18 1.39
CA SER A 158 6.11 -16.65 1.49
C SER A 158 6.84 -17.19 2.73
N SER A 159 7.60 -16.37 3.47
CA SER A 159 8.51 -16.85 4.53
C SER A 159 8.32 -16.17 5.88
N ASN A 160 8.71 -16.88 6.95
CA ASN A 160 8.65 -16.40 8.34
C ASN A 160 9.95 -15.69 8.77
N ARG A 161 10.75 -15.18 7.82
CA ARG A 161 12.06 -14.56 8.07
C ARG A 161 11.91 -13.11 8.53
N ARG A 162 12.86 -12.65 9.36
CA ARG A 162 12.96 -11.24 9.79
C ARG A 162 13.35 -10.34 8.61
N LEU A 163 12.92 -9.09 8.64
CA LEU A 163 13.34 -8.08 7.68
C LEU A 163 14.81 -7.71 7.92
N THR A 164 15.67 -8.09 6.97
CA THR A 164 17.08 -7.68 6.90
C THR A 164 17.27 -6.86 5.64
N PHE A 165 17.70 -5.61 5.79
CA PHE A 165 18.03 -4.69 4.70
C PHE A 165 19.53 -4.43 4.67
#